data_AF-A0A8H1LBB3-F1
#
_entry.id   AF-A0A8H1LBB3-F1
#
_cell.length_a   1.000
_cell.length_b   1.000
_cell.length_c   1.000
_cell.angle_alpha   90.00
_cell.angle_beta   90.00
_cell.angle_gamma   90.00
#
_symmetry.space_group_name_H-M   'P 1'
#
loop_
_entity.id
_entity.type
_entity.pdbx_description
1 polymer ?
#
loop_
_entity_poly.entity_id
_entity_poly.type
_entity_poly.pdbx_seq_one_letter_code
_entity_poly.pdbx_strand_id
1 'polypeptide(L)'
;MQGVSAEPSRVLGRGVAQLIPQPSAAVSPADQAAAALAALQTRPVHVGVLQAAALLLEETARAGEDETVRSTAAATAGLLRAAMEQPAATDT
;
A
#
# COMPACT_ATOMS: atom_id res chain seq x y z
N MET A 1 44.85 -15.27 32.88
CA MET A 1 44.12 -16.54 32.97
C MET A 1 42.70 -16.26 32.50
N GLN A 2 42.39 -16.66 31.26
CA GLN A 2 41.18 -16.24 30.54
C GLN A 2 39.91 -16.85 31.13
N GLY A 3 38.83 -16.06 31.07
CA GLY A 3 37.50 -16.40 31.55
C GLY A 3 36.87 -17.57 30.81
N VAL A 4 35.97 -18.22 31.54
CA VAL A 4 35.29 -19.48 31.20
C VAL A 4 34.66 -19.45 29.81
N SER A 5 34.95 -20.46 29.01
CA SER A 5 34.25 -20.73 27.75
C SER A 5 32.80 -21.10 28.04
N ALA A 6 31.87 -20.19 27.79
CA ALA A 6 30.46 -20.52 27.67
C ALA A 6 30.21 -20.97 26.23
N GLU A 7 30.33 -22.28 25.97
CA GLU A 7 29.82 -22.85 24.73
C GLU A 7 28.29 -22.67 24.72
N PRO A 8 27.70 -21.94 23.75
CA PRO A 8 26.26 -21.90 23.63
C PRO A 8 25.80 -23.29 23.16
N SER A 9 25.09 -23.98 24.06
CA SER A 9 24.41 -25.25 23.82
C SER A 9 23.61 -25.20 22.51
N ARG A 10 24.18 -25.76 21.43
CA ARG A 10 23.60 -25.75 20.07
C ARG A 10 22.39 -26.67 19.91
N VAL A 11 21.95 -27.36 20.97
CA VAL A 11 20.89 -28.37 20.89
C VAL A 11 19.50 -27.77 21.13
N LEU A 12 19.40 -26.59 21.75
CA LEU A 12 18.12 -25.90 21.99
C LEU A 12 17.63 -25.06 20.79
N GLY A 13 18.35 -25.04 19.67
CA GLY A 13 18.14 -24.05 18.60
C GLY A 13 17.10 -24.40 17.52
N ARG A 14 16.70 -25.66 17.35
CA ARG A 14 15.77 -26.03 16.25
C ARG A 14 14.29 -26.02 16.64
N GLY A 15 13.96 -26.44 17.85
CA GLY A 15 12.57 -26.54 18.31
C GLY A 15 11.97 -25.18 18.65
N VAL A 16 12.72 -24.32 19.33
CA VAL A 16 12.27 -22.97 19.71
C VAL A 16 12.20 -22.00 18.52
N ALA A 17 13.05 -22.18 17.51
CA ALA A 17 13.01 -21.36 16.29
C ALA A 17 11.74 -21.59 15.44
N GLN A 18 11.08 -22.75 15.60
CA GLN A 18 9.77 -23.01 15.00
C GLN A 18 8.60 -22.42 15.81
N LEU A 19 8.83 -22.07 17.08
CA LEU A 19 7.83 -21.48 17.97
C LEU A 19 7.86 -19.96 17.98
N ILE A 20 8.97 -19.35 17.53
CA ILE A 20 9.01 -17.93 17.21
C ILE A 20 8.43 -17.81 15.81
N PRO A 21 7.26 -17.16 15.62
CA PRO A 21 6.79 -16.81 14.31
C PRO A 21 7.90 -16.03 13.63
N GLN A 22 8.61 -16.68 12.71
CA GLN A 22 9.52 -15.99 11.81
C GLN A 22 8.62 -14.96 11.10
N PRO A 23 8.96 -13.67 11.07
CA PRO A 23 8.20 -12.71 10.30
C PRO A 23 8.12 -13.29 8.88
N SER A 24 6.94 -13.79 8.51
CA SER A 24 6.69 -14.44 7.24
C SER A 24 7.28 -13.56 6.16
N ALA A 25 8.05 -14.17 5.26
CA ALA A 25 8.74 -13.56 4.13
C ALA A 25 8.22 -12.15 3.85
N ALA A 26 9.03 -11.14 4.20
CA ALA A 26 8.63 -9.73 4.15
C ALA A 26 7.84 -9.49 2.86
N VAL A 27 6.53 -9.26 3.00
CA VAL A 27 5.65 -9.01 1.86
C VAL A 27 6.28 -7.88 1.09
N SER A 28 6.66 -8.14 -0.17
CA SER A 28 7.34 -7.10 -0.91
C SER A 28 6.40 -5.91 -1.07
N PRO A 29 6.90 -4.67 -1.09
CA PRO A 29 6.05 -3.50 -1.34
C PRO A 29 5.21 -3.65 -2.62
N ALA A 30 5.72 -4.38 -3.61
CA ALA A 30 5.01 -4.71 -4.83
C ALA A 30 3.83 -5.67 -4.58
N ASP A 31 4.02 -6.72 -3.78
CA ASP A 31 2.94 -7.65 -3.40
C ASP A 31 1.85 -6.92 -2.60
N GLN A 32 2.25 -6.01 -1.71
CA GLN A 32 1.31 -5.21 -0.94
C GLN A 32 0.51 -4.24 -1.84
N ALA A 33 1.18 -3.61 -2.81
CA ALA A 33 0.51 -2.77 -3.81
C ALA A 33 -0.45 -3.58 -4.70
N ALA A 34 -0.05 -4.76 -5.15
CA ALA A 34 -0.89 -5.64 -5.96
C ALA A 34 -2.11 -6.14 -5.17
N ALA A 35 -1.92 -6.53 -3.91
CA ALA A 35 -3.01 -6.93 -3.02
C ALA A 35 -4.00 -5.79 -2.74
N ALA A 36 -3.50 -4.57 -2.52
CA ALA A 36 -4.34 -3.39 -2.37
C ALA A 36 -5.13 -3.10 -3.64
N LEU A 37 -4.50 -3.22 -4.82
CA LEU A 37 -5.19 -3.04 -6.10
C LEU A 37 -6.28 -4.10 -6.32
N ALA A 38 -6.00 -5.37 -6.03
CA ALA A 38 -6.97 -6.45 -6.13
C ALA A 38 -8.16 -6.25 -5.15
N ALA A 39 -7.90 -5.72 -3.95
CA ALA A 39 -8.93 -5.38 -2.99
C ALA A 39 -9.82 -4.21 -3.46
N LEU A 40 -9.26 -3.25 -4.21
CA LEU A 40 -10.02 -2.15 -4.80
C LEU A 40 -10.87 -2.60 -6.00
N GLN A 41 -10.35 -3.50 -6.84
CA GLN A 41 -11.08 -4.04 -8.01
C GLN A 41 -12.40 -4.73 -7.64
N THR A 42 -12.50 -5.29 -6.44
CA THR A 42 -13.68 -6.07 -5.99
C THR A 42 -14.71 -5.23 -5.25
N ARG A 43 -14.50 -3.92 -5.10
CA ARG A 43 -15.39 -3.04 -4.33
C ARG A 43 -16.09 -2.02 -5.21
N PRO A 44 -17.44 -2.03 -5.26
CA PRO A 44 -18.17 -0.97 -5.92
C PRO A 44 -17.96 0.33 -5.14
N VAL A 45 -17.27 1.29 -5.74
CA VAL A 45 -17.15 2.65 -5.24
C VAL A 45 -18.22 3.50 -5.93
N HIS A 46 -19.01 4.24 -5.15
CA HIS A 46 -20.00 5.15 -5.72
C HIS A 46 -19.29 6.27 -6.48
N VAL A 47 -19.68 6.49 -7.73
CA VAL A 47 -19.12 7.55 -8.59
C VAL A 47 -19.17 8.92 -7.90
N GLY A 48 -20.24 9.21 -7.14
CA GLY A 48 -20.36 10.45 -6.37
C GLY A 48 -19.26 10.66 -5.32
N VAL A 49 -18.72 9.58 -4.73
CA VAL A 49 -17.59 9.66 -3.79
C VAL A 49 -16.29 10.00 -4.53
N LEU A 50 -16.07 9.40 -5.71
CA LEU A 50 -14.92 9.71 -6.54
C LEU A 50 -14.96 11.15 -7.07
N GLN A 51 -16.16 11.64 -7.43
CA GLN A 51 -16.38 13.03 -7.81
C GLN A 51 -16.05 13.99 -6.66
N ALA A 52 -16.51 13.70 -5.45
CA ALA A 52 -16.20 14.50 -4.26
C ALA A 52 -14.69 14.49 -3.95
N ALA A 53 -14.03 13.34 -4.05
CA ALA A 53 -12.59 13.22 -3.87
C ALA A 53 -11.81 14.05 -4.90
N ALA A 54 -12.21 14.00 -6.18
CA ALA A 54 -11.60 14.80 -7.23
C ALA A 54 -11.73 16.31 -6.95
N LEU A 55 -12.91 16.79 -6.49
CA LEU A 55 -13.11 18.19 -6.12
C LEU A 55 -12.21 18.62 -4.95
N LEU A 56 -12.06 17.78 -3.92
CA LEU A 56 -11.18 18.06 -2.79
C LEU A 56 -9.70 18.10 -3.20
N LEU A 57 -9.29 17.21 -4.10
CA LEU A 57 -7.93 17.19 -4.65
C LEU A 57 -7.67 18.42 -5.54
N GLU A 58 -8.65 18.88 -6.31
CA GLU A 58 -8.53 20.11 -7.10
C GLU A 58 -8.40 21.35 -6.22
N GLU A 59 -9.13 21.41 -5.11
CA GLU A 59 -8.96 22.47 -4.12
C GLU A 59 -7.57 22.41 -3.47
N THR A 60 -7.12 21.21 -3.12
CA THR A 60 -5.76 20.99 -2.59
C THR A 60 -4.69 21.41 -3.60
N ALA A 61 -4.90 21.14 -4.89
CA ALA A 61 -4.02 21.56 -5.96
C ALA A 61 -3.99 23.08 -6.17
N ARG A 62 -5.09 23.77 -5.86
CA ARG A 62 -5.18 25.24 -6.00
C ARG A 62 -4.62 25.98 -4.79
N ALA A 63 -4.92 25.50 -3.59
CA ALA A 63 -4.68 26.21 -2.34
C ALA A 63 -3.50 25.67 -1.51
N GLY A 64 -2.92 24.52 -1.90
CA GLY A 64 -1.81 23.91 -1.17
C GLY A 64 -0.53 24.75 -1.19
N GLU A 65 0.16 24.80 -0.05
CA GLU A 65 1.43 25.54 0.08
C GLU A 65 2.60 24.78 -0.56
N ASP A 66 2.60 23.44 -0.47
CA ASP A 66 3.63 22.56 -1.01
C ASP A 66 3.38 22.22 -2.49
N GLU A 67 4.36 22.52 -3.36
CA GLU A 67 4.29 22.26 -4.80
C GLU A 67 4.19 20.77 -5.13
N THR A 68 4.89 19.91 -4.40
CA THR A 68 4.82 18.45 -4.60
C THR A 68 3.42 17.94 -4.28
N VAL A 69 2.83 18.45 -3.19
CA VAL A 69 1.45 18.12 -2.81
C VAL A 69 0.46 18.64 -3.86
N ARG A 70 0.62 19.88 -4.33
CA ARG A 70 -0.26 20.45 -5.38
C ARG A 70 -0.19 19.66 -6.68
N SER A 71 1.02 19.36 -7.14
CA SER A 71 1.24 18.59 -8.38
C SER A 71 0.66 17.17 -8.28
N THR A 72 0.91 16.49 -7.15
CA THR A 72 0.37 15.15 -6.89
C THR A 72 -1.16 15.17 -6.83
N ALA A 73 -1.74 16.17 -6.17
CA ALA A 73 -3.19 16.31 -6.08
C ALA A 73 -3.83 16.56 -7.45
N ALA A 74 -3.24 17.43 -8.28
CA ALA A 74 -3.70 17.69 -9.65
C ALA A 74 -3.63 16.43 -10.53
N ALA A 75 -2.51 15.70 -10.47
CA ALA A 75 -2.35 14.46 -11.22
C ALA A 75 -3.36 13.40 -10.78
N THR A 76 -3.59 13.26 -9.47
CA THR A 76 -4.55 12.30 -8.91
C THR A 76 -5.98 12.64 -9.31
N ALA A 77 -6.38 13.93 -9.25
CA ALA A 77 -7.71 14.37 -9.70
C ALA A 77 -7.93 14.06 -11.19
N GLY A 78 -6.90 14.29 -12.02
CA GLY A 78 -6.94 13.95 -13.45
C GLY A 78 -7.14 12.46 -13.69
N LEU A 79 -6.41 11.60 -12.96
CA LEU A 79 -6.57 10.15 -13.04
C LEU A 79 -7.97 9.69 -12.61
N LEU A 80 -8.52 10.26 -11.54
CA LEU A 80 -9.86 9.93 -11.08
C LEU A 80 -10.94 10.30 -12.10
N ARG A 81 -10.84 11.48 -12.73
CA ARG A 81 -11.77 11.89 -13.79
C ARG A 81 -11.66 10.98 -15.01
N ALA A 82 -10.45 10.69 -15.48
CA ALA A 82 -10.23 9.77 -16.59
C ALA A 82 -10.80 8.37 -16.30
N ALA A 83 -10.63 7.87 -15.07
CA ALA A 83 -11.18 6.59 -14.66
C ALA A 83 -12.73 6.57 -14.60
N MET A 84 -13.37 7.69 -14.27
CA MET A 84 -14.83 7.81 -14.30
C MET A 84 -15.40 7.97 -15.72
N GLU A 85 -14.63 8.53 -16.65
CA GLU A 85 -14.99 8.70 -18.06
C GLU A 85 -14.71 7.45 -18.90
N GLN A 86 -13.84 6.56 -18.42
CA GLN A 86 -13.62 5.26 -19.04
C GLN A 86 -14.93 4.47 -19.01
N PRO A 87 -15.45 4.01 -20.17
CA PRO A 87 -16.54 3.07 -20.16
C PRO A 87 -16.06 1.83 -19.39
N ALA A 88 -16.83 1.41 -18.39
CA ALA A 88 -16.63 0.11 -17.77
C ALA A 88 -16.49 -0.89 -18.91
N ALA A 89 -15.34 -1.55 -19.04
CA ALA A 89 -15.09 -2.52 -20.09
C ALA A 89 -16.24 -3.53 -20.00
N THR A 90 -17.20 -3.37 -20.89
CA THR A 90 -18.39 -4.21 -20.97
C THR A 90 -17.90 -5.61 -21.29
N ASP A 91 -18.25 -6.54 -20.41
CA ASP A 91 -18.21 -7.98 -20.62
C ASP A 91 -18.38 -8.32 -22.11
N THR A 92 -17.37 -8.98 -22.68
CA THR A 92 -17.50 -9.81 -23.88
C THR A 92 -16.76 -11.12 -23.66
#